data_AF-A0A5J4XW19-F1
#
_entry.id   AF-A0A5J4XW19-F1
#
_cell.length_a   1.000
_cell.length_b   1.000
_cell.length_c   1.000
_cell.angle_alpha   90.00
_cell.angle_beta   90.00
_cell.angle_gamma   90.00
#
_symmetry.space_group_name_H-M   'P 1'
#
loop_
_entity.id
_entity.type
_entity.pdbx_description
1 polymer ?
#
loop_
_entity_poly.entity_id
_entity_poly.type
_entity_poly.pdbx_seq_one_letter_code
_entity_poly.pdbx_strand_id
1 'polypeptide(L)'
;MLVAAQPVQRCLRRDALHYFLYSARPGYTDPGPCSAIFQIAITYGFTPLMVSLGTSYFRRLAASNYAMLQLGLESAQFCDFMLPMEVLPLGQTAKPLVGAIHAKYLPTKEAWLTLIHLTCIYLAAKVLEYVPCKNMLQTMMAHVYGAEPCNVSKDVVTHLELECLQALDWRLGPVYRTEP
;
A
#
# COMPACT_ATOMS: atom_id res chain seq x y z
N MET A 1 34.08 -27.48 1.04
CA MET A 1 32.74 -27.87 0.54
C MET A 1 31.91 -26.60 0.40
N LEU A 2 31.76 -26.10 -0.83
CA LEU A 2 30.92 -24.96 -1.18
C LEU A 2 29.50 -25.48 -1.46
N VAL A 3 28.55 -25.17 -0.59
CA VAL A 3 27.12 -25.44 -0.83
C VAL A 3 26.48 -24.17 -1.37
N ALA A 4 25.75 -24.34 -2.47
CA ALA A 4 25.27 -23.31 -3.37
C ALA A 4 24.26 -22.34 -2.73
N ALA A 5 24.58 -21.05 -2.78
CA ALA A 5 23.62 -19.97 -2.63
C ALA A 5 23.07 -19.57 -4.01
N GLN A 6 21.88 -20.08 -4.39
CA GLN A 6 21.01 -19.54 -5.46
C GLN A 6 19.67 -20.29 -5.47
N PRO A 7 18.52 -19.59 -5.35
CA PRO A 7 17.97 -18.83 -6.48
C PRO A 7 17.43 -17.41 -6.17
N VAL A 8 17.27 -17.03 -4.89
CA VAL A 8 16.60 -15.77 -4.48
C VAL A 8 17.34 -14.52 -4.97
N GLN A 9 18.67 -14.59 -5.02
CA GLN A 9 19.54 -13.47 -5.40
C GLN A 9 19.50 -13.11 -6.90
N ARG A 10 19.03 -14.02 -7.76
CA ARG A 10 18.94 -13.77 -9.21
C ARG A 10 17.63 -13.09 -9.62
N CYS A 11 16.50 -13.35 -8.96
CA CYS A 11 15.25 -12.61 -9.19
C CYS A 11 15.39 -11.14 -8.79
N LEU A 12 16.01 -10.87 -7.63
CA LEU A 12 16.26 -9.52 -7.12
C LEU A 12 17.03 -8.62 -8.11
N ARG A 13 17.94 -9.17 -8.94
CA ARG A 13 18.73 -8.38 -9.89
C ARG A 13 17.97 -7.91 -11.14
N ARG A 14 16.96 -8.67 -11.59
CA ARG A 14 16.14 -8.27 -12.75
C ARG A 14 15.00 -7.35 -12.33
N ASP A 15 14.44 -7.59 -11.15
CA ASP A 15 13.39 -6.76 -10.56
C ASP A 15 13.91 -5.40 -10.07
N ALA A 16 15.18 -5.33 -9.63
CA ALA A 16 15.83 -4.07 -9.29
C ALA A 16 15.93 -3.10 -10.48
N LEU A 17 16.16 -3.61 -11.71
CA LEU A 17 16.21 -2.77 -12.91
C LEU A 17 14.81 -2.26 -13.30
N HIS A 18 13.77 -3.08 -13.17
CA HIS A 18 12.39 -2.62 -13.35
C HIS A 18 11.95 -1.64 -12.25
N TYR A 19 12.39 -1.85 -11.01
CA TYR A 19 12.17 -0.96 -9.87
C TYR A 19 12.82 0.41 -10.10
N PHE A 20 14.07 0.46 -10.59
CA PHE A 20 14.75 1.70 -10.96
C PHE A 20 14.07 2.43 -12.13
N LEU A 21 13.56 1.69 -13.12
CA LEU A 21 12.87 2.30 -14.28
C LEU A 21 11.46 2.81 -13.94
N TYR A 22 10.80 2.25 -12.93
CA TYR A 22 9.46 2.71 -12.48
C TYR A 22 9.54 3.82 -11.43
N SER A 23 10.48 3.75 -10.48
CA SER A 23 10.73 4.83 -9.50
C SER A 23 11.24 6.12 -10.15
N ALA A 24 11.82 6.03 -11.35
CA ALA A 24 12.20 7.18 -12.16
C ALA A 24 11.03 7.87 -12.89
N ARG A 25 9.80 7.31 -12.86
CA ARG A 25 8.63 7.94 -13.51
C ARG A 25 7.98 8.98 -12.58
N PRO A 26 7.64 10.18 -13.08
CA PRO A 26 6.92 11.18 -12.31
C PRO A 26 5.61 10.60 -11.75
N GLY A 27 5.46 10.56 -10.42
CA GLY A 27 4.26 10.07 -9.73
C GLY A 27 4.43 8.77 -8.92
N TYR A 28 5.56 8.07 -9.05
CA TYR A 28 5.90 6.89 -8.23
C TYR A 28 6.98 7.24 -7.20
N THR A 29 6.60 7.85 -6.08
CA THR A 29 7.50 7.90 -4.90
C THR A 29 7.36 6.58 -4.15
N ASP A 30 8.39 5.76 -4.25
CA ASP A 30 8.51 4.53 -3.48
C ASP A 30 8.80 4.87 -2.01
N PRO A 31 8.26 4.12 -1.03
CA PRO A 31 8.63 4.31 0.37
C PRO A 31 10.12 3.99 0.62
N GLY A 32 10.83 3.44 -0.37
CA GLY A 32 12.24 3.15 -0.32
C GLY A 32 12.49 1.79 0.34
N PRO A 33 13.60 1.12 0.00
CA PRO A 33 13.86 -0.25 0.44
C PRO A 33 14.05 -0.38 1.96
N CYS A 34 14.32 0.72 2.66
CA CYS A 34 14.51 0.73 4.11
C CYS A 34 13.24 1.04 4.92
N SER A 35 12.12 1.36 4.27
CA SER A 35 10.88 1.64 5.00
C SER A 35 10.29 0.37 5.62
N ALA A 36 9.66 0.54 6.79
CA ALA A 36 8.98 -0.57 7.48
C ALA A 36 7.92 -1.21 6.59
N ILE A 37 7.14 -0.39 5.86
CA ILE A 37 6.10 -0.89 4.96
C ILE A 37 6.66 -1.74 3.81
N PHE A 38 7.79 -1.34 3.22
CA PHE A 38 8.44 -2.11 2.18
C PHE A 38 8.90 -3.46 2.73
N GLN A 39 9.57 -3.47 3.89
CA GLN A 39 10.05 -4.70 4.52
C GLN A 39 8.89 -5.67 4.88
N ILE A 40 7.78 -5.13 5.40
CA ILE A 40 6.57 -5.92 5.67
C ILE A 40 6.01 -6.49 4.36
N ALA A 41 5.89 -5.69 3.31
CA ALA A 41 5.33 -6.13 2.03
C ALA A 41 6.20 -7.22 1.36
N ILE A 42 7.53 -7.08 1.39
CA ILE A 42 8.45 -8.12 0.91
C ILE A 42 8.29 -9.42 1.70
N THR A 43 8.07 -9.34 3.03
CA THR A 43 7.84 -10.52 3.88
C THR A 43 6.59 -11.31 3.44
N TYR A 44 5.57 -10.62 2.91
CA TYR A 44 4.38 -11.24 2.34
C TYR A 44 4.55 -11.72 0.89
N GLY A 45 5.73 -11.57 0.30
CA GLY A 45 6.03 -11.99 -1.07
C GLY A 45 5.60 -10.99 -2.14
N PHE A 46 5.27 -9.74 -1.78
CA PHE A 46 5.02 -8.71 -2.77
C PHE A 46 6.32 -8.30 -3.46
N THR A 47 6.25 -8.04 -4.76
CA THR A 47 7.39 -7.52 -5.51
C THR A 47 7.52 -6.01 -5.31
N PRO A 48 8.72 -5.43 -5.52
CA PRO A 48 8.89 -3.98 -5.45
C PRO A 48 7.95 -3.20 -6.39
N LEU A 49 7.57 -3.78 -7.54
CA LEU A 49 6.58 -3.20 -8.46
C LEU A 49 5.19 -3.09 -7.82
N MET A 50 4.74 -4.13 -7.11
CA MET A 50 3.46 -4.14 -6.40
C MET A 50 3.45 -3.11 -5.27
N VAL A 51 4.57 -2.99 -4.55
CA VAL A 51 4.74 -1.99 -3.49
C VAL A 51 4.67 -0.57 -4.06
N SER A 52 5.36 -0.31 -5.18
CA SER A 52 5.34 1.00 -5.84
C SER A 52 3.94 1.39 -6.34
N LEU A 53 3.25 0.46 -7.02
CA LEU A 53 1.88 0.66 -7.50
C LEU A 53 0.88 0.82 -6.35
N GLY A 54 0.99 0.00 -5.31
CA GLY A 54 0.18 0.12 -4.09
C GLY A 54 0.41 1.43 -3.35
N THR A 55 1.66 1.91 -3.31
CA THR A 55 1.99 3.22 -2.73
C THR A 55 1.36 4.35 -3.54
N SER A 56 1.33 4.25 -4.88
CA SER A 56 0.60 5.21 -5.71
C SER A 56 -0.90 5.23 -5.38
N TYR A 57 -1.52 4.07 -5.11
CA TYR A 57 -2.93 4.02 -4.69
C TYR A 57 -3.13 4.67 -3.33
N PHE A 58 -2.28 4.34 -2.36
CA PHE A 58 -2.32 4.91 -1.02
C PHE A 58 -2.18 6.45 -1.05
N ARG A 59 -1.26 6.96 -1.86
CA ARG A 59 -1.08 8.40 -2.08
C ARG A 59 -2.33 9.05 -2.66
N ARG A 60 -3.01 8.42 -3.63
CA ARG A 60 -4.27 8.93 -4.18
C ARG A 60 -5.38 8.97 -3.14
N LEU A 61 -5.47 7.95 -2.29
CA LEU A 61 -6.41 7.95 -1.17
C LEU A 61 -6.14 9.12 -0.22
N ALA A 62 -4.87 9.32 0.17
CA ALA A 62 -4.47 10.43 1.02
C ALA A 62 -4.73 11.80 0.35
N ALA A 63 -4.43 11.96 -0.94
CA ALA A 63 -4.72 13.19 -1.68
C ALA A 63 -6.23 13.51 -1.75
N SER A 64 -7.08 12.47 -1.76
CA SER A 64 -8.54 12.62 -1.73
C SER A 64 -9.12 12.83 -0.33
N ASN A 65 -8.33 12.61 0.72
CA ASN A 65 -8.78 12.71 2.11
C ASN A 65 -7.78 13.49 2.97
N TYR A 66 -8.09 14.76 3.22
CA TYR A 66 -7.21 15.66 3.95
C TYR A 66 -6.84 15.17 5.35
N ALA A 67 -7.77 14.52 6.07
CA ALA A 67 -7.47 13.97 7.40
C ALA A 67 -6.42 12.85 7.32
N MET A 68 -6.54 11.95 6.34
CA MET A 68 -5.55 10.90 6.10
C MET A 68 -4.18 11.49 5.71
N LEU A 69 -4.17 12.52 4.87
CA LEU A 69 -2.94 13.21 4.46
C LEU A 69 -2.22 13.83 5.67
N GLN A 70 -2.95 14.58 6.51
CA GLN A 70 -2.39 15.19 7.72
C GLN A 70 -1.80 14.14 8.66
N LEU A 71 -2.53 13.04 8.90
CA LEU A 71 -2.01 11.94 9.73
C LEU A 71 -0.73 11.30 9.15
N GLY A 72 -0.65 11.17 7.83
CA GLY A 72 0.54 10.66 7.15
C GLY A 72 1.74 11.61 7.25
N LEU A 73 1.50 12.93 7.18
CA LEU A 73 2.55 13.95 7.33
C LEU A 73 3.06 14.06 8.78
N GLU A 74 2.20 13.81 9.77
CA GLU A 74 2.57 13.78 11.19
C GLU A 74 3.37 12.51 11.58
N SER A 75 3.26 11.43 10.80
CA SER A 75 3.96 10.17 11.08
C SER A 75 5.32 10.13 10.38
N ALA A 76 6.38 9.92 11.17
CA ALA A 76 7.75 9.78 10.67
C ALA A 76 7.92 8.60 9.68
N GLN A 77 7.05 7.60 9.72
CA GLN A 77 7.11 6.45 8.82
C GLN A 77 6.50 6.73 7.44
N PHE A 78 5.61 7.71 7.34
CA PHE A 78 4.82 7.98 6.13
C PHE A 78 5.15 9.33 5.49
N CYS A 79 5.75 10.26 6.22
CA CYS A 79 5.98 11.63 5.76
C CYS A 79 6.76 11.70 4.44
N ASP A 80 7.79 10.86 4.27
CA ASP A 80 8.71 10.89 3.13
C ASP A 80 8.02 10.64 1.78
N PHE A 81 7.03 9.75 1.72
CA PHE A 81 6.29 9.46 0.49
C PHE A 81 4.93 10.16 0.40
N MET A 82 4.52 10.87 1.45
CA MET A 82 3.40 11.83 1.38
C MET A 82 3.82 13.17 0.76
N LEU A 83 5.10 13.53 0.85
CA LEU A 83 5.68 14.70 0.16
C LEU A 83 6.17 14.33 -1.26
N PRO A 84 6.16 15.24 -2.25
CA PRO A 84 5.39 16.47 -2.38
C PRO A 84 4.07 16.13 -3.08
N MET A 85 3.04 15.70 -2.35
CA MET A 85 1.72 15.58 -2.95
C MET A 85 1.09 16.96 -3.08
N GLU A 86 0.91 17.39 -4.32
CA GLU A 86 -0.07 18.43 -4.63
C GLU A 86 -1.46 17.87 -4.31
N VAL A 87 -2.17 18.55 -3.42
CA VAL A 87 -3.57 18.26 -3.14
C VAL A 87 -4.32 18.44 -4.46
N LEU A 88 -4.86 17.36 -5.01
CA LEU A 88 -5.71 17.44 -6.19
C LEU A 88 -6.87 18.39 -5.85
N PRO A 89 -7.19 19.38 -6.70
CA PRO A 89 -8.37 20.22 -6.53
C PRO A 89 -9.61 19.41 -6.95
N LEU A 90 -9.85 18.29 -6.26
CA LEU A 90 -11.08 17.53 -6.38
C LEU A 90 -12.06 18.13 -5.39
N GLY A 91 -13.20 18.57 -5.92
CA GLY A 91 -14.25 19.24 -5.16
C GLY A 91 -14.50 18.56 -3.82
N GLN A 92 -14.58 19.40 -2.79
CA GLN A 92 -14.75 19.11 -1.36
C GLN A 92 -16.04 18.33 -1.04
N THR A 93 -16.23 17.19 -1.69
CA THR A 93 -17.19 16.19 -1.24
C THR A 93 -16.46 15.39 -0.19
N ALA A 94 -16.89 15.54 1.07
CA ALA A 94 -16.34 14.83 2.21
C ALA A 94 -16.54 13.32 2.01
N LYS A 95 -15.64 12.67 1.27
CA LYS A 95 -15.63 11.21 1.16
C LYS A 95 -15.35 10.67 2.58
N PRO A 96 -16.11 9.67 3.05
CA PRO A 96 -15.87 9.06 4.35
C PRO A 96 -14.43 8.54 4.43
N LEU A 97 -13.83 8.64 5.61
CA LEU A 97 -12.47 8.16 5.86
C LEU A 97 -12.43 6.64 5.64
N VAL A 98 -11.60 6.19 4.70
CA VAL A 98 -11.45 4.77 4.36
C VAL A 98 -11.05 3.99 5.60
N GLY A 99 -11.76 2.92 5.93
CA GLY A 99 -11.49 2.11 7.10
C GLY A 99 -11.68 2.82 8.44
N ALA A 100 -12.52 3.84 8.52
CA ALA A 100 -12.91 4.48 9.78
C ALA A 100 -13.47 3.46 10.79
N ILE A 101 -14.18 2.43 10.31
CA ILE A 101 -14.68 1.33 11.16
C ILE A 101 -13.51 0.56 11.78
N HIS A 102 -12.42 0.36 11.02
CA HIS A 102 -11.24 -0.37 11.44
C HIS A 102 -10.36 0.40 12.43
N ALA A 103 -10.40 1.74 12.38
CA ALA A 103 -9.63 2.60 13.30
C ALA A 103 -9.93 2.32 14.79
N LYS A 104 -11.13 1.82 15.12
CA LYS A 104 -11.52 1.45 16.50
C LYS A 104 -10.79 0.22 17.03
N TYR A 105 -10.35 -0.67 16.15
CA TYR A 105 -9.71 -1.94 16.49
C TYR A 105 -8.18 -1.84 16.50
N LEU A 106 -7.65 -0.65 16.18
CA LEU A 106 -6.24 -0.44 15.97
C LEU A 106 -5.65 0.37 17.11
N PRO A 107 -4.46 -0.02 17.61
CA PRO A 107 -3.85 0.61 18.77
C PRO A 107 -3.34 2.02 18.48
N THR A 108 -2.97 2.31 17.23
CA THR A 108 -2.38 3.59 16.82
C THR A 108 -2.90 4.04 15.46
N LYS A 109 -2.83 5.35 15.21
CA LYS A 109 -3.16 5.93 13.89
C LYS A 109 -2.20 5.43 12.79
N GLU A 110 -0.95 5.14 13.15
CA GLU A 110 0.05 4.56 12.24
C GLU A 110 -0.29 3.12 11.83
N ALA A 111 -0.87 2.33 12.74
CA ALA A 111 -1.35 0.99 12.42
C ALA A 111 -2.52 1.07 11.41
N TRP A 112 -3.39 2.08 11.54
CA TRP A 112 -4.43 2.35 10.54
C TRP A 112 -3.85 2.73 9.17
N LEU A 113 -2.89 3.66 9.11
CA LEU A 113 -2.21 3.99 7.85
C LEU A 113 -1.51 2.77 7.23
N THR A 114 -0.83 1.97 8.05
CA THR A 114 -0.18 0.72 7.63
C THR A 114 -1.19 -0.26 7.01
N LEU A 115 -2.34 -0.45 7.65
CA LEU A 115 -3.39 -1.34 7.15
C LEU A 115 -3.92 -0.88 5.79
N ILE A 116 -4.22 0.42 5.63
CA ILE A 116 -4.69 0.96 4.35
C ILE A 116 -3.61 0.82 3.27
N HIS A 117 -2.34 1.07 3.60
CA HIS A 117 -1.23 0.95 2.65
C HIS A 117 -1.02 -0.51 2.21
N LEU A 118 -1.00 -1.47 3.14
CA LEU A 118 -0.94 -2.90 2.81
C LEU A 118 -2.13 -3.36 1.96
N THR A 119 -3.33 -2.84 2.24
CA THR A 119 -4.51 -3.12 1.42
C THR A 119 -4.34 -2.60 -0.01
N CYS A 120 -3.77 -1.40 -0.17
CA CYS A 120 -3.45 -0.84 -1.48
C CYS A 120 -2.41 -1.69 -2.24
N ILE A 121 -1.39 -2.22 -1.55
CA ILE A 121 -0.40 -3.14 -2.13
C ILE A 121 -1.06 -4.46 -2.56
N TYR A 122 -1.96 -5.00 -1.74
CA TYR A 122 -2.75 -6.17 -2.10
C TYR A 122 -3.62 -5.94 -3.35
N LEU A 123 -4.28 -4.78 -3.47
CA LEU A 123 -5.04 -4.41 -4.66
C LEU A 123 -4.13 -4.32 -5.91
N ALA A 124 -2.94 -3.74 -5.76
CA ALA A 124 -1.95 -3.70 -6.85
C ALA A 124 -1.52 -5.12 -7.26
N ALA A 125 -1.32 -6.01 -6.29
CA ALA A 125 -0.99 -7.42 -6.53
C ALA A 125 -2.10 -8.15 -7.31
N LYS A 126 -3.38 -7.90 -6.98
CA LYS A 126 -4.53 -8.40 -7.75
C LYS A 126 -4.55 -7.89 -9.19
N VAL A 127 -4.26 -6.62 -9.40
CA VAL A 127 -4.22 -5.98 -10.74
C VAL A 127 -3.09 -6.55 -11.59
N LEU A 128 -1.96 -6.90 -10.97
CA LEU A 128 -0.82 -7.53 -11.62
C LEU A 128 -0.94 -9.06 -11.70
N GLU A 129 -2.13 -9.60 -11.43
CA GLU A 129 -2.48 -11.03 -11.49
C GLU A 129 -1.57 -11.94 -10.63
N TYR A 130 -1.03 -11.41 -9.54
CA TYR A 130 -0.17 -12.16 -8.64
C TYR A 130 -0.53 -11.87 -7.18
N VAL A 131 -1.27 -12.80 -6.58
CA VAL A 131 -1.53 -12.79 -5.14
C VAL A 131 -0.78 -13.99 -4.54
N PRO A 132 0.22 -13.79 -3.67
CA PRO A 132 1.10 -14.88 -3.22
C PRO A 132 0.36 -16.01 -2.50
N CYS A 133 -0.66 -15.68 -1.69
CA CYS A 133 -1.39 -16.64 -0.87
C CYS A 133 -2.90 -16.36 -0.84
N LYS A 134 -3.71 -17.42 -0.67
CA LYS A 134 -5.13 -17.28 -0.32
C LYS A 134 -5.27 -16.58 1.02
N ASN A 135 -6.31 -15.76 1.18
CA ASN A 135 -6.59 -14.97 2.39
C ASN A 135 -5.48 -13.97 2.79
N MET A 136 -4.62 -13.55 1.85
CA MET A 136 -3.49 -12.67 2.16
C MET A 136 -3.90 -11.41 2.92
N LEU A 137 -4.97 -10.73 2.48
CA LEU A 137 -5.44 -9.51 3.16
C LEU A 137 -5.91 -9.78 4.60
N GLN A 138 -6.53 -10.94 4.85
CA GLN A 138 -6.92 -11.38 6.20
C GLN A 138 -5.69 -11.56 7.10
N THR A 139 -4.64 -12.20 6.58
CA THR A 139 -3.38 -12.42 7.31
C THR A 139 -2.68 -11.09 7.63
N MET A 140 -2.61 -10.18 6.67
CA MET A 140 -2.03 -8.85 6.89
C MET A 140 -2.82 -8.05 7.92
N MET A 141 -4.15 -8.06 7.82
CA MET A 141 -5.02 -7.37 8.75
C MET A 141 -4.88 -7.89 10.18
N ALA A 142 -4.82 -9.21 10.34
CA ALA A 142 -4.61 -9.85 11.64
C ALA A 142 -3.26 -9.47 12.25
N HIS A 143 -2.19 -9.44 11.45
CA HIS A 143 -0.88 -8.96 11.90
C HIS A 143 -0.96 -7.53 12.42
N VAL A 144 -1.57 -6.61 11.66
CA VAL A 144 -1.68 -5.21 12.09
C VAL A 144 -2.57 -5.05 13.34
N TYR A 145 -3.57 -5.93 13.51
CA TYR A 145 -4.43 -5.97 14.70
C TYR A 145 -3.74 -6.59 15.93
N GLY A 146 -2.58 -7.24 15.76
CA GLY A 146 -1.97 -8.06 16.81
C GLY A 146 -2.83 -9.28 17.17
N ALA A 147 -3.59 -9.81 16.20
CA ALA A 147 -4.52 -10.92 16.36
C ALA A 147 -4.15 -12.10 15.46
N GLU A 148 -4.69 -13.28 15.79
CA GLU A 148 -4.59 -14.45 14.91
C GLU A 148 -5.47 -14.29 13.66
N PRO A 149 -5.04 -14.74 12.46
CA PRO A 149 -5.81 -14.62 11.22
C PRO A 149 -7.23 -15.17 11.26
N CYS A 150 -7.45 -16.25 12.03
CA CYS A 150 -8.76 -16.87 12.20
C CYS A 150 -9.78 -15.97 12.92
N ASN A 151 -9.31 -14.95 13.66
CA ASN A 151 -10.17 -14.04 14.42
C ASN A 151 -10.68 -12.86 13.58
N VAL A 152 -10.14 -12.66 12.38
CA VAL A 152 -10.60 -11.62 11.45
C VAL A 152 -11.64 -12.22 10.51
N SER A 153 -12.90 -11.77 10.58
CA SER A 153 -13.96 -12.25 9.68
C SER A 153 -13.66 -11.90 8.22
N LYS A 154 -14.00 -12.80 7.29
CA LYS A 154 -13.89 -12.54 5.85
C LYS A 154 -14.75 -11.38 5.39
N ASP A 155 -15.89 -11.14 6.03
CA ASP A 155 -16.77 -10.02 5.70
C ASP A 155 -16.09 -8.69 6.01
N VAL A 156 -15.36 -8.64 7.13
CA VAL A 156 -14.59 -7.47 7.57
C VAL A 156 -13.45 -7.17 6.59
N VAL A 157 -12.77 -8.22 6.12
CA VAL A 157 -11.71 -8.10 5.10
C VAL A 157 -12.26 -7.59 3.78
N THR A 158 -13.37 -8.16 3.33
CA THR A 158 -14.04 -7.79 2.07
C THR A 158 -14.56 -6.34 2.13
N HIS A 159 -15.05 -5.92 3.29
CA HIS A 159 -15.53 -4.56 3.51
C HIS A 159 -14.39 -3.54 3.37
N LEU A 160 -13.25 -3.78 4.01
CA LEU A 160 -12.07 -2.92 3.88
C LEU A 160 -11.57 -2.82 2.43
N GLU A 161 -11.53 -3.96 1.73
CA GLU A 161 -11.16 -4.01 0.32
C GLU A 161 -12.10 -3.13 -0.52
N LEU A 162 -13.41 -3.27 -0.29
CA LEU A 162 -14.45 -2.50 -0.99
C LEU A 162 -14.35 -1.00 -0.72
N GLU A 163 -14.13 -0.59 0.54
CA GLU A 163 -13.95 0.81 0.90
C GLU A 163 -12.75 1.43 0.19
N CYS A 164 -11.62 0.70 0.11
CA CYS A 164 -10.44 1.16 -0.62
C CYS A 164 -10.73 1.31 -2.12
N LEU A 165 -11.44 0.35 -2.73
CA LEU A 165 -11.82 0.39 -4.15
C LEU A 165 -12.75 1.56 -4.46
N GLN A 166 -13.77 1.79 -3.62
CA GLN A 166 -14.70 2.90 -3.76
C GLN A 166 -14.00 4.25 -3.61
N ALA A 167 -13.10 4.40 -2.64
CA ALA A 167 -12.36 5.64 -2.45
C ALA A 167 -11.36 5.93 -3.57
N LEU A 168 -10.85 4.89 -4.24
CA LEU A 168 -10.06 4.99 -5.48
C LEU A 168 -10.91 5.24 -6.74
N ASP A 169 -12.24 5.38 -6.60
CA ASP A 169 -13.20 5.47 -7.71
C ASP A 169 -13.01 4.33 -8.74
N TRP A 170 -12.62 3.14 -8.26
CA TRP A 170 -12.31 1.95 -9.07
C TRP A 170 -11.17 2.16 -10.09
N ARG A 171 -10.42 3.26 -10.00
CA ARG A 171 -9.34 3.58 -10.94
C ARG A 171 -8.04 2.92 -10.50
N LEU A 172 -7.81 1.68 -10.91
CA LEU A 172 -6.58 0.92 -10.59
C LEU A 172 -5.52 0.96 -11.70
N GLY A 173 -5.63 1.89 -12.66
CA GLY A 173 -4.61 2.10 -13.68
C GLY A 173 -3.45 2.99 -13.22
N PRO A 174 -2.30 2.96 -13.92
CA PRO A 174 -1.24 3.95 -13.73
C PRO A 174 -1.77 5.35 -14.06
N VAL A 175 -1.43 6.35 -13.24
CA VAL A 175 -1.74 7.75 -13.52
C VAL A 175 -0.61 8.33 -14.36
N TYR A 176 -0.90 8.65 -15.62
CA TYR A 176 -0.03 9.49 -16.41
C TYR A 176 -0.27 10.93 -15.95
N ARG A 177 0.69 11.52 -15.23
CA ARG A 177 0.73 12.98 -15.14
C ARG A 177 1.02 13.49 -16.54
N THR A 178 0.05 14.12 -17.18
CA THR A 178 0.34 15.02 -18.29
C THR A 178 1.08 16.19 -17.67
N GLU A 179 2.39 16.26 -17.90
CA GLU A 179 3.16 17.48 -17.64
C GLU A 179 2.48 18.64 -18.40
N PRO A 180 2.36 19.82 -17.79
CA PRO A 180 1.85 21.02 -18.47
C PRO A 180 2.77 21.48 -19.60
#